data_AF-A0A1F7LI93-F1
#
_entry.id   AF-A0A1F7LI93-F1
#
_cell.length_a   1.000
_cell.length_b   1.000
_cell.length_c   1.000
_cell.angle_alpha   90.00
_cell.angle_beta   90.00
_cell.angle_gamma   90.00
#
_symmetry.space_group_name_H-M   'P 1'
#
loop_
_entity.id
_entity.type
_entity.pdbx_description
1 polymer ?
#
loop_
_entity_poly.entity_id
_entity_poly.type
_entity_poly.pdbx_seq_one_letter_code
_entity_poly.pdbx_strand_id
1 'polypeptide(L)' 'MPTNLAIDDRLLTRAVRLGGHRTKRATVNEALEEYIKRRQRLAAIKAFGT' A
#
# COMPACT_ATOMS: atom_id res chain seq x y z
N MET A 1 15.23 7.55 1.97
CA MET A 1 16.12 6.73 2.82
C MET A 1 15.80 5.26 2.62
N PRO A 2 16.78 4.39 2.33
CA PRO A 2 16.56 2.95 2.31
C PRO A 2 16.33 2.47 3.74
N THR A 3 15.15 1.90 3.99
CA THR A 3 14.82 1.28 5.28
C THR A 3 14.89 -0.22 5.07
N ASN A 4 15.65 -0.93 5.91
CA ASN A 4 15.73 -2.39 5.84
C ASN A 4 14.48 -3.00 6.48
N LEU A 5 13.38 -3.00 5.73
CA LEU A 5 12.12 -3.63 6.10
C LEU A 5 12.06 -5.00 5.42
N ALA A 6 11.91 -6.06 6.22
CA ALA A 6 11.62 -7.38 5.70
C ALA A 6 10.22 -7.39 5.08
N ILE A 7 10.15 -7.56 3.76
CA ILE A 7 8.91 -7.69 2.99
C ILE A 7 8.96 -9.04 2.29
N ASP A 8 7.84 -9.77 2.31
CA ASP A 8 7.72 -11.00 1.53
C ASP A 8 7.92 -10.70 0.04
N ASP A 9 8.99 -11.23 -0.53
CA ASP A 9 9.37 -11.01 -1.93
C ASP A 9 8.32 -11.53 -2.92
N ARG A 10 7.58 -12.60 -2.57
CA ARG A 10 6.50 -13.13 -3.44
C ARG A 10 5.35 -12.14 -3.49
N LEU A 11 4.97 -11.58 -2.33
CA LEU A 11 3.92 -10.57 -2.24
C LEU A 11 4.33 -9.29 -2.97
N LEU A 12 5.57 -8.83 -2.78
CA LEU A 12 6.09 -7.64 -3.45
C LEU A 12 6.16 -7.83 -4.97
N THR A 13 6.64 -8.98 -5.45
CA THR A 13 6.72 -9.28 -6.89
C THR A 13 5.34 -9.37 -7.53
N ARG A 14 4.35 -9.86 -6.79
CA ARG A 14 2.95 -9.86 -7.24
C ARG A 14 2.40 -8.44 -7.30
N ALA A 15 2.65 -7.62 -6.28
CA ALA A 15 2.21 -6.23 -6.24
C ALA A 15 2.86 -5.38 -7.34
N VAL A 16 4.15 -5.58 -7.65
CA VAL A 16 4.85 -4.91 -8.76
C VAL A 16 4.16 -5.22 -10.10
N ARG A 17 3.85 -6.50 -10.34
CA ARG A 17 3.18 -6.94 -11.57
C ARG A 17 1.75 -6.39 -11.68
N LEU A 18 0.99 -6.40 -10.59
CA LEU A 18 -0.40 -5.93 -10.57
C LEU A 18 -0.50 -4.40 -10.64
N GLY A 19 0.37 -3.67 -9.95
CA GLY A 19 0.40 -2.20 -9.95
C GLY A 19 1.12 -1.59 -11.17
N GLY A 20 1.68 -2.40 -12.06
CA GLY A 20 2.38 -1.91 -13.26
C GLY A 20 3.63 -1.07 -12.96
N HIS A 21 4.19 -1.17 -11.77
CA HIS A 21 5.32 -0.35 -11.36
C HIS A 21 6.65 -0.91 -11.87
N ARG A 22 7.58 -0.01 -12.17
CA ARG A 22 8.94 -0.37 -12.59
C ARG A 22 9.88 -0.73 -11.43
N THR A 23 9.54 -0.36 -10.19
CA THR A 23 10.44 -0.54 -9.04
C THR A 23 9.69 -1.02 -7.80
N LYS A 24 10.35 -1.85 -7.00
CA LYS A 24 9.88 -2.30 -5.68
C LYS A 24 9.50 -1.11 -4.78
N ARG A 25 10.30 -0.03 -4.79
CA ARG A 25 10.04 1.17 -3.98
C ARG A 25 8.74 1.87 -4.36
N ALA A 26 8.49 2.05 -5.66
CA ALA A 26 7.25 2.67 -6.14
C ALA A 26 6.03 1.85 -5.71
N THR A 27 6.10 0.52 -5.85
CA THR A 27 5.04 -0.40 -5.40
C THR A 27 4.77 -0.30 -3.90
N VAL A 28 5.82 -0.27 -3.08
CA VAL A 28 5.65 -0.16 -1.62
C VAL A 28 5.01 1.18 -1.24
N ASN A 29 5.46 2.27 -1.87
CA ASN A 29 4.91 3.59 -1.59
C ASN A 29 3.42 3.68 -1.98
N GLU A 30 3.05 3.24 -3.18
CA GLU A 30 1.64 3.24 -3.61
C GLU A 30 0.78 2.36 -2.71
N ALA A 31 1.24 1.15 -2.36
CA ALA A 31 0.52 0.25 -1.47
C ALA A 31 0.26 0.87 -0.09
N LEU A 32 1.22 1.63 0.44
CA LEU A 32 1.06 2.35 1.71
C LEU A 32 0.06 3.49 1.59
N GLU A 33 0.10 4.28 0.50
CA GLU A 33 -0.87 5.34 0.25
C GLU A 33 -2.30 4.80 0.15
N GLU A 34 -2.51 3.74 -0.63
CA GLU A 34 -3.81 3.07 -0.77
C GLU A 34 -4.31 2.51 0.57
N TYR A 35 -3.43 1.90 1.35
CA TYR A 35 -3.77 1.39 2.69
C TYR A 35 -4.24 2.50 3.62
N ILE A 36 -3.53 3.64 3.63
CA ILE A 36 -3.90 4.82 4.44
C ILE A 36 -5.24 5.39 3.95
N LYS A 37 -5.39 5.64 2.65
CA LYS A 37 -6.63 6.18 2.05
C LYS A 37 -7.83 5.29 2.35
N ARG A 38 -7.69 3.97 2.22
CA ARG A 38 -8.74 3.00 2.57
C ARG A 38 -9.16 3.12 4.03
N ARG A 39 -8.20 3.23 4.95
CA ARG A 39 -8.50 3.39 6.38
C ARG A 39 -9.15 4.73 6.71
N GLN A 40 -8.68 5.81 6.10
CA GLN A 40 -9.30 7.13 6.24
C GLN A 40 -10.74 7.11 5.74
N ARG A 41 -11.02 6.50 4.59
CA ARG A 41 -12.39 6.35 4.06
C ARG A 41 -13.27 5.55 5.03
N LEU A 42 -12.77 4.44 5.56
CA LEU A 42 -13.52 3.65 6.54
C LEU A 42 -13.78 4.42 7.84
N ALA A 43 -12.81 5.21 8.32
CA ALA A 43 -12.98 6.06 9.48
C ALA A 43 -14.02 7.17 9.22
N ALA A 44 -14.00 7.78 8.04
CA ALA A 44 -14.98 8.77 7.63
C ALA A 44 -16.38 8.17 7.60
N ILE A 45 -16.58 7.00 6.96
CA ILE A 45 -17.88 6.31 6.95
C ILE A 45 -18.39 6.04 8.37
N LYS A 46 -17.52 5.57 9.28
CA LYS A 46 -17.89 5.36 10.68
C LYS A 46 -18.28 6.65 11.40
N ALA A 47 -17.61 7.77 11.08
CA ALA A 47 -17.88 9.07 11.67
C ALA A 47 -19.23 9.66 11.22
N PHE A 48 -19.73 9.28 10.04
CA PHE A 48 -21.06 9.71 9.58
C PHE A 48 -22.22 9.07 10.34
N GLY A 49 -21.96 8.08 11.21
CA GLY A 49 -23.00 7.41 12.00
C GLY A 49 -23.86 6.49 11.13
N THR A 50 -24.18 5.32 11.67
CA THR A 50 -25.38 4.57 11.27
C THR A 50 -26.62 5.27 11.79
#